data_AF-A0A496QNH8-F1
#
_entry.id   AF-A0A496QNH8-F1
#
_cell.length_a   1.000
_cell.length_b   1.000
_cell.length_c   1.000
_cell.angle_alpha   90.00
_cell.angle_beta   90.00
_cell.angle_gamma   90.00
#
_symmetry.space_group_name_H-M   'P 1'
#
loop_
_entity.id
_entity.type
_entity.pdbx_description
1 polymer ?
#
loop_
_entity_poly.entity_id
_entity_poly.type
_entity_poly.pdbx_seq_one_letter_code
_entity_poly.pdbx_strand_id
1 'polypeptide(L)'
;MFNYYFNIGLIYFIIGFAVALFFFFILRKPLFGKFWGTLVIALVGSYLGGIIEYFFADIIEKIANFNNSVNLFPPIISSIIIIWLFSLVSDGK
;
A
#
# COMPACT_ATOMS: atom_id res chain seq x y z
N MET A 1 -1.96 -26.75 8.61
CA MET A 1 -1.32 -25.92 7.55
C MET A 1 -2.33 -25.15 6.71
N PHE A 2 -3.38 -25.78 6.16
CA PHE A 2 -4.40 -25.10 5.34
C PHE A 2 -5.03 -23.86 6.02
N ASN A 3 -5.57 -24.01 7.24
CA ASN A 3 -6.19 -22.91 7.99
C ASN A 3 -5.24 -21.71 8.24
N TYR A 4 -3.95 -21.97 8.34
CA TYR A 4 -2.94 -20.93 8.57
C TYR A 4 -2.75 -20.05 7.32
N TYR A 5 -2.47 -20.65 6.16
CA TYR A 5 -2.33 -19.92 4.90
C TYR A 5 -3.64 -19.29 4.44
N PHE A 6 -4.78 -19.93 4.73
CA PHE A 6 -6.10 -19.38 4.44
C PHE A 6 -6.38 -18.09 5.23
N ASN A 7 -6.03 -18.05 6.52
CA ASN A 7 -6.15 -16.83 7.32
C ASN A 7 -5.23 -15.71 6.83
N ILE A 8 -4.00 -16.03 6.42
CA ILE A 8 -3.09 -15.05 5.81
C ILE A 8 -3.70 -14.47 4.53
N GLY A 9 -4.26 -15.33 3.67
CA GLY A 9 -4.95 -14.93 2.46
C GLY A 9 -6.15 -14.02 2.73
N LEU A 10 -6.97 -14.33 3.74
CA LEU A 10 -8.10 -13.48 4.16
C LEU A 10 -7.64 -12.11 4.65
N ILE A 11 -6.57 -12.05 5.44
CA ILE A 11 -6.00 -10.78 5.92
C ILE A 11 -5.55 -9.92 4.72
N TYR A 12 -4.84 -10.51 3.76
CA TYR A 12 -4.40 -9.80 2.55
C TYR A 12 -5.57 -9.35 1.67
N PHE A 13 -6.62 -10.17 1.57
CA PHE A 13 -7.82 -9.82 0.84
C PHE A 13 -8.55 -8.63 1.47
N ILE A 14 -8.73 -8.64 2.80
CA ILE A 14 -9.39 -7.55 3.53
C ILE A 14 -8.59 -6.25 3.38
N ILE A 15 -7.26 -6.31 3.44
CA ILE A 15 -6.39 -5.14 3.23
C ILE A 15 -6.56 -4.59 1.82
N GLY A 16 -6.47 -5.44 0.79
CA GLY A 16 -6.66 -5.02 -0.60
C GLY A 16 -8.03 -4.40 -0.83
N PHE A 17 -9.08 -4.95 -0.23
CA PHE A 17 -10.43 -4.41 -0.28
C PHE A 17 -10.55 -3.05 0.41
N ALA A 18 -9.96 -2.90 1.61
CA ALA A 18 -9.94 -1.64 2.34
C ALA A 18 -9.20 -0.53 1.57
N VAL A 19 -8.05 -0.86 0.96
CA VAL A 19 -7.30 0.07 0.12
C VAL A 19 -8.12 0.48 -1.11
N ALA A 20 -8.81 -0.47 -1.76
CA ALA A 20 -9.68 -0.18 -2.90
C ALA A 20 -10.83 0.78 -2.54
N LEU A 21 -11.49 0.56 -1.39
CA LEU A 21 -12.53 1.47 -0.89
C LEU A 21 -11.97 2.87 -0.59
N PHE A 22 -10.80 2.94 0.04
CA PHE A 22 -10.13 4.21 0.32
C PHE A 22 -9.84 5.00 -0.97
N PHE A 23 -9.29 4.33 -1.98
CA PHE A 23 -9.00 4.96 -3.27
C PHE A 23 -10.27 5.44 -3.98
N PHE A 24 -11.33 4.63 -3.97
CA PHE A 24 -12.59 4.94 -4.63
C PHE A 24 -13.33 6.11 -3.98
N PHE A 25 -13.45 6.12 -2.64
CA PHE A 25 -14.24 7.13 -1.93
C PHE A 25 -13.47 8.42 -1.63
N ILE A 26 -12.17 8.32 -1.29
CA ILE A 26 -11.40 9.45 -0.74
C ILE A 26 -10.49 10.08 -1.79
N LEU A 27 -9.72 9.29 -2.55
CA LEU A 27 -8.66 9.89 -3.38
C LEU A 27 -9.19 10.63 -4.61
N ARG A 28 -10.26 10.14 -5.27
CA ARG A 28 -10.98 10.77 -6.43
C ARG A 28 -10.11 11.50 -7.49
N LYS A 29 -8.80 11.22 -7.58
CA LYS A 29 -7.84 11.99 -8.37
C LYS A 29 -7.06 11.09 -9.33
N PRO A 30 -6.66 11.61 -10.51
CA PRO A 30 -5.76 10.92 -11.41
C PRO A 30 -4.42 10.73 -10.69
N LEU A 31 -4.04 9.48 -10.49
CA LEU A 31 -2.98 9.05 -9.58
C LEU A 31 -1.60 9.27 -10.21
N PHE A 32 -1.19 10.54 -10.35
CA PHE A 32 0.13 11.02 -10.80
C PHE A 32 0.25 11.38 -12.28
N GLY A 33 0.39 12.70 -12.55
CA GLY A 33 0.81 13.27 -13.82
C GLY A 33 2.18 13.99 -13.73
N LYS A 34 2.88 14.09 -14.87
CA LYS A 34 4.24 14.64 -15.11
C LYS A 34 5.35 14.00 -14.25
N PHE A 35 6.08 13.06 -14.87
CA PHE A 35 7.22 12.28 -14.34
C PHE A 35 8.11 13.00 -13.33
N TRP A 36 8.55 14.23 -13.64
CA TRP A 36 9.45 15.01 -12.79
C TRP A 36 8.85 15.40 -11.43
N GLY A 37 7.55 15.70 -11.38
CA GLY A 37 6.87 15.98 -10.11
C GLY A 37 6.78 14.72 -9.24
N THR A 38 6.41 13.59 -9.84
CA THR A 38 6.35 12.30 -9.16
C THR A 38 7.72 11.87 -8.65
N LEU A 39 8.78 12.08 -9.44
CA LEU A 39 10.15 11.73 -9.06
C LEU A 39 10.62 12.51 -7.83
N VAL A 40 10.42 13.82 -7.79
CA VAL A 40 10.79 14.65 -6.62
C VAL A 40 9.99 14.23 -5.39
N ILE A 41 8.68 13.99 -5.53
CA ILE A 41 7.84 13.53 -4.42
C ILE A 41 8.28 12.14 -3.93
N ALA A 42 8.63 11.22 -4.83
CA ALA A 42 9.11 9.89 -4.46
C ALA A 42 10.44 9.95 -3.71
N LEU A 43 11.39 10.78 -4.16
CA LEU A 43 12.68 10.97 -3.50
C LEU A 43 12.51 11.58 -2.10
N VAL A 44 11.71 12.64 -1.97
CA VAL A 44 11.41 13.27 -0.68
C VAL A 44 10.67 12.30 0.24
N GLY A 45 9.67 11.59 -0.28
CA GLY A 45 8.90 10.59 0.46
C GLY A 45 9.75 9.43 0.94
N SER A 46 10.68 8.93 0.13
CA SER A 46 11.63 7.87 0.52
C SER A 46 12.56 8.32 1.64
N TYR A 47 13.07 9.55 1.58
CA TYR A 47 13.90 10.11 2.64
C TYR A 47 13.11 10.33 3.94
N LEU A 48 11.91 10.91 3.85
CA LEU A 48 11.00 11.06 5.00
C LEU A 48 10.59 9.72 5.59
N GLY A 49 10.47 8.67 4.78
CA GLY A 49 10.18 7.31 5.23
C GLY A 49 11.21 6.81 6.26
N GLY A 50 12.50 7.04 6.02
CA GLY A 50 13.56 6.67 6.98
C GLY A 50 13.51 7.46 8.30
N ILE A 51 13.08 8.73 8.23
CA ILE A 51 12.86 9.55 9.43
C ILE A 51 11.65 9.01 10.21
N ILE A 52 10.55 8.71 9.52
CA ILE A 52 9.35 8.12 10.13
C ILE A 52 9.69 6.76 10.75
N GLU A 53 10.51 5.94 10.10
CA GLU A 53 10.96 4.66 10.64
C GLU A 53 11.69 4.82 11.98
N TYR A 54 12.59 5.80 12.08
CA TYR A 54 13.30 6.08 13.33
C TYR A 54 12.35 6.42 14.49
N PHE A 55 11.29 7.18 14.24
CA PHE A 55 10.33 7.58 15.29
C PHE A 55 9.25 6.54 15.58
N PHE A 56 8.91 5.69 14.61
CA PHE A 56 7.78 4.75 14.68
C PHE A 56 8.19 3.28 14.52
N ALA A 57 9.47 2.96 14.75
CA ALA A 57 10.04 1.61 14.58
C ALA A 57 9.18 0.51 15.24
N ASP A 58 8.77 0.70 16.49
CA ASP A 58 7.96 -0.28 17.23
C ASP A 58 6.57 -0.53 16.60
N ILE A 59 5.97 0.51 16.02
CA ILE A 59 4.67 0.41 15.35
C ILE A 59 4.85 -0.29 14.00
N ILE A 60 5.89 0.08 13.26
CA ILE A 60 6.24 -0.54 11.97
C ILE A 60 6.54 -2.02 12.18
N GLU A 61 7.28 -2.40 13.21
CA GLU A 61 7.57 -3.79 13.53
C GLU A 61 6.29 -4.59 13.85
N LYS A 62 5.37 -4.02 14.63
CA LYS A 62 4.06 -4.65 14.91
C LYS A 62 3.20 -4.82 13.66
N ILE A 63 3.29 -3.90 12.70
CA ILE A 63 2.59 -3.97 11.41
C ILE A 63 3.27 -4.96 10.45
N ALA A 64 4.61 -5.00 10.46
CA ALA A 64 5.42 -5.89 9.65
C ALA A 64 5.35 -7.35 10.15
N ASN A 65 5.02 -7.55 11.43
CA ASN A 65 4.93 -8.85 12.06
C ASN A 65 3.55 -9.07 12.72
N PHE A 66 2.50 -8.66 12.02
CA PHE A 66 1.13 -8.82 12.50
C PHE A 66 0.80 -10.30 12.69
N ASN A 67 0.20 -10.63 13.84
CA ASN A 67 -0.10 -12.01 14.23
C ASN A 67 1.13 -12.96 14.16
N ASN A 68 2.34 -12.45 14.48
CA ASN A 68 3.63 -13.14 14.52
C ASN A 68 4.14 -13.73 13.19
N SER A 69 3.47 -13.46 12.06
CA SER A 69 3.86 -14.06 10.78
C SER A 69 3.38 -13.34 9.53
N VAL A 70 2.59 -12.28 9.68
CA VAL A 70 1.94 -11.61 8.55
C VAL A 70 2.48 -10.20 8.41
N ASN A 71 3.17 -9.96 7.30
CA ASN A 71 3.62 -8.62 6.95
C ASN A 71 2.51 -7.90 6.16
N LEU A 72 2.02 -6.80 6.71
CA LEU A 72 0.94 -6.03 6.10
C LEU A 72 1.44 -5.07 4.98
N PHE A 73 2.74 -4.81 4.87
CA PHE A 73 3.28 -3.90 3.84
C PHE A 73 3.14 -4.44 2.40
N PRO A 74 3.51 -5.69 2.08
CA PRO A 74 3.35 -6.24 0.73
C PRO A 74 1.91 -6.17 0.16
N PRO A 75 0.84 -6.57 0.87
CA PRO A 75 -0.52 -6.46 0.34
C PRO A 75 -0.99 -5.00 0.18
N ILE A 76 -0.57 -4.07 1.05
CA ILE A 76 -0.88 -2.64 0.91
C ILE A 76 -0.20 -2.08 -0.34
N ILE A 77 1.10 -2.29 -0.50
CA ILE A 77 1.86 -1.76 -1.63
C ILE A 77 1.36 -2.37 -2.94
N SER A 78 1.16 -3.70 -2.98
CA SER A 78 0.70 -4.38 -4.19
C SER A 78 -0.72 -3.95 -4.60
N SER A 79 -1.65 -3.78 -3.65
CA SER A 79 -2.98 -3.27 -3.96
C SER A 79 -2.95 -1.84 -4.50
N ILE A 80 -2.12 -0.95 -3.94
CA ILE A 80 -1.91 0.41 -4.47
C ILE A 80 -1.40 0.37 -5.92
N ILE A 81 -0.38 -0.45 -6.20
CA ILE A 81 0.19 -0.57 -7.55
C ILE A 81 -0.86 -1.10 -8.53
N ILE A 82 -1.62 -2.13 -8.15
CA ILE A 82 -2.65 -2.71 -9.03
C ILE A 82 -3.77 -1.72 -9.29
N ILE A 83 -4.25 -1.00 -8.28
CA ILE A 83 -5.28 0.05 -8.44
C ILE A 83 -4.76 1.16 -9.35
N TRP A 84 -3.49 1.56 -9.18
CA TRP A 84 -2.85 2.56 -10.02
C TRP A 84 -2.78 2.11 -11.48
N LEU A 85 -2.27 0.91 -11.76
CA LEU A 85 -2.24 0.34 -13.11
C LEU A 85 -3.63 0.23 -13.72
N PHE A 86 -4.61 -0.23 -12.93
CA PHE A 86 -6.00 -0.30 -13.36
C PHE A 86 -6.55 1.08 -13.71
N SER A 87 -6.26 2.12 -12.90
CA SER A 87 -6.70 3.49 -13.19
C SER A 87 -6.10 4.02 -14.49
N LEU A 88 -4.82 3.74 -14.78
CA LEU A 88 -4.19 4.15 -16.04
C LEU A 88 -4.83 3.49 -17.26
N VAL A 89 -5.21 2.22 -17.15
CA VAL A 89 -5.87 1.47 -18.24
C VAL A 89 -7.34 1.89 -18.37
N SER A 90 -8.03 2.12 -17.26
CA SER A 90 -9.45 2.45 -17.22
C SER A 90 -9.74 3.91 -17.55
N ASP A 91 -8.81 4.84 -17.27
CA ASP A 91 -8.88 6.23 -17.72
C ASP A 91 -8.62 6.36 -19.22
N GLY A 92 -8.26 5.25 -19.91
CA GLY A 92 -8.12 5.11 -21.36
C GLY A 92 -9.41 5.26 -22.16
N LYS A 93 -10.10 6.38 -21.94
CA LYS A 93 -10.43 7.29 -23.04
C LYS A 93 -9.18 8.02 -23.51
#